data_AF-A0A392PUQ3-F1
#
_entry.id   AF-A0A392PUQ3-F1
#
_cell.length_a   1.000
_cell.length_b   1.000
_cell.length_c   1.000
_cell.angle_alpha   90.00
_cell.angle_beta   90.00
_cell.angle_gamma   90.00
#
_symmetry.space_group_name_H-M   'P 1'
#
loop_
_entity.id
_entity.type
_entity.pdbx_description
1 polymer ?
#
loop_
_entity_poly.entity_id
_entity_poly.type
_entity_poly.pdbx_seq_one_letter_code
_entity_poly.pdbx_strand_id
1 'polypeptide(L)'
;MTWCEVHGGFRSIRLFNEALLAKQVWRLHTMPNSILARTYKDKYYPSGNIFQASNGPYPSYAWRSICQATEVIKRGSCWNVGNGQDISIWSDNWVPQQNGFKILTRPNGVNRVDKVSELIEGQPPKWNHSLIDQRWKLYG
;
A
#
# COMPACT_ATOMS: atom_id res chain seq x y z
N MET A 1 15.50 24.48 -38.38
CA MET A 1 16.73 24.28 -37.59
C MET A 1 16.54 24.97 -36.25
N THR A 2 16.04 24.23 -35.26
CA THR A 2 16.08 24.57 -33.83
C THR A 2 15.85 23.26 -33.05
N TRP A 3 16.98 22.61 -32.77
CA TRP A 3 17.28 21.66 -31.69
C TRP A 3 16.12 20.96 -30.97
N CYS A 4 15.94 19.68 -31.31
CA CYS A 4 15.31 18.69 -30.45
C CYS A 4 16.41 17.72 -29.97
N GLU A 5 17.20 18.16 -29.00
CA GLU A 5 18.08 17.27 -28.23
C GLU A 5 17.75 17.43 -26.76
N VAL A 6 16.75 16.68 -26.31
CA VAL A 6 16.51 16.47 -24.88
C VAL A 6 17.31 15.22 -24.51
N HIS A 7 18.50 15.40 -23.95
CA HIS A 7 19.38 14.30 -23.52
C HIS A 7 18.68 13.41 -22.47
N GLY A 8 18.34 12.19 -22.90
CA GLY A 8 17.75 11.12 -22.08
C GLY A 8 18.75 10.47 -21.11
N GLY A 9 19.29 11.23 -20.16
CA GLY A 9 20.24 10.71 -19.15
C GLY A 9 19.68 10.65 -17.72
N PHE A 10 18.95 11.68 -17.29
CA PHE A 10 18.68 11.89 -15.85
C PHE A 10 17.35 11.32 -15.34
N ARG A 11 16.31 11.21 -16.20
CA ARG A 11 15.04 10.56 -15.79
C ARG A 11 15.20 9.06 -15.56
N SER A 12 16.12 8.40 -16.28
CA SER A 12 16.38 6.96 -16.13
C SER A 12 16.99 6.62 -14.77
N ILE A 13 17.98 7.39 -14.30
CA ILE A 13 18.68 7.11 -13.03
C ILE A 13 17.74 7.24 -11.83
N ARG A 14 16.91 8.27 -11.79
CA ARG A 14 15.94 8.44 -10.69
C ARG A 14 14.96 7.27 -10.65
N LEU A 15 14.35 6.92 -11.79
CA LEU A 15 13.40 5.80 -11.87
C LEU A 15 14.08 4.46 -11.56
N PHE A 16 15.32 4.27 -12.01
CA PHE A 16 16.12 3.09 -11.71
C PHE A 16 16.42 2.97 -10.21
N ASN A 17 16.80 4.08 -9.55
CA ASN A 17 17.03 4.12 -8.12
C ASN A 17 15.74 3.87 -7.33
N GLU A 18 14.61 4.46 -7.75
CA GLU A 18 13.29 4.20 -7.16
C GLU A 18 12.91 2.72 -7.30
N ALA A 19 13.14 2.09 -8.46
CA ALA A 19 12.91 0.67 -8.68
C ALA A 19 13.83 -0.22 -7.83
N LEU A 20 15.10 0.14 -7.69
CA LEU A 20 16.04 -0.57 -6.82
C LEU A 20 15.62 -0.49 -5.35
N LEU A 21 15.22 0.70 -4.87
CA LEU A 21 14.72 0.89 -3.52
C LEU A 21 13.42 0.09 -3.30
N ALA A 22 12.50 0.10 -4.27
CA ALA A 22 11.29 -0.70 -4.22
C ALA A 22 11.62 -2.20 -4.10
N LYS A 23 12.60 -2.69 -4.86
CA LYS A 23 13.09 -4.07 -4.74
C LYS A 23 13.68 -4.37 -3.36
N GLN A 24 14.39 -3.43 -2.74
CA GLN A 24 14.89 -3.60 -1.37
C GLN A 24 13.76 -3.63 -0.35
N VAL A 25 12.78 -2.74 -0.45
CA VAL A 25 11.57 -2.75 0.38
C VAL A 25 10.86 -4.09 0.29
N TRP A 26 10.69 -4.61 -0.93
CA TRP A 26 10.07 -5.92 -1.15
C TRP A 26 10.85 -7.06 -0.49
N ARG A 27 12.18 -7.01 -0.51
CA ARG A 27 13.03 -7.98 0.20
C ARG A 27 12.90 -7.86 1.71
N LEU A 28 12.84 -6.63 2.26
CA LEU A 28 12.61 -6.42 3.70
C LEU A 28 11.26 -7.02 4.14
N HIS A 29 10.25 -6.95 3.28
CA HIS A 29 8.94 -7.55 3.53
C HIS A 29 8.92 -9.08 3.41
N THR A 30 9.47 -9.61 2.30
CA THR A 30 9.37 -11.04 1.94
C THR A 30 10.42 -11.93 2.58
N MET A 31 11.54 -11.35 3.05
CA MET A 31 12.65 -12.06 3.69
C MET A 31 12.89 -11.55 5.13
N PRO A 32 11.90 -11.70 6.04
CA PRO A 32 11.96 -11.12 7.38
C PRO A 32 13.09 -11.66 8.26
N ASN A 33 13.60 -12.87 7.94
CA ASN A 33 14.68 -13.53 8.69
C ASN A 33 16.09 -13.11 8.25
N SER A 34 16.22 -12.32 7.17
CA SER A 34 17.52 -11.80 6.75
C SER A 34 18.08 -10.85 7.82
N ILE A 35 19.42 -10.82 7.97
CA ILE A 35 20.07 -9.91 8.93
C ILE A 35 19.63 -8.47 8.68
N LEU A 36 19.59 -8.06 7.41
CA LEU A 36 19.13 -6.73 7.01
C LEU A 36 17.70 -6.46 7.48
N ALA A 37 16.76 -7.37 7.22
CA ALA A 37 15.36 -7.20 7.63
C ALA A 37 15.22 -7.10 9.15
N ARG A 38 15.89 -7.97 9.92
CA ARG A 38 15.87 -7.93 11.39
C ARG A 38 16.45 -6.62 11.93
N THR A 39 17.63 -6.21 11.45
CA THR A 39 18.26 -4.95 11.87
C THR A 39 17.38 -3.74 11.58
N TYR A 40 16.75 -3.68 10.40
CA TYR A 40 15.85 -2.58 10.05
C TYR A 40 14.54 -2.62 10.84
N LYS A 41 13.99 -3.82 11.08
CA LYS A 41 12.78 -4.01 11.90
C LYS A 41 13.03 -3.54 13.32
N ASP A 42 14.07 -4.04 13.98
CA ASP A 42 14.39 -3.72 15.36
C ASP A 42 14.63 -2.21 15.55
N LYS A 43 15.25 -1.56 14.56
CA LYS A 43 15.58 -0.14 14.62
C LYS A 43 14.43 0.80 14.28
N TYR A 44 13.62 0.48 13.25
CA TYR A 44 12.70 1.45 12.66
C TYR A 44 11.22 1.06 12.70
N TYR A 45 10.90 -0.22 12.80
CA TYR A 45 9.51 -0.70 12.86
C TYR A 45 9.40 -1.97 13.72
N PRO A 46 9.75 -1.89 15.02
CA PRO A 46 9.82 -3.06 15.89
C PRO A 46 8.45 -3.74 16.03
N SER A 47 7.40 -2.94 16.13
CA SER A 47 6.00 -3.36 16.08
C SER A 47 5.40 -3.06 14.70
N GLY A 48 5.04 -4.10 13.94
CA GLY A 48 4.36 -3.98 12.65
C GLY A 48 5.20 -4.44 11.47
N ASN A 49 4.95 -3.83 10.31
CA ASN A 49 5.59 -4.17 9.04
C ASN A 49 6.19 -2.94 8.33
N ILE A 50 7.06 -3.20 7.35
CA ILE A 50 7.77 -2.16 6.57
C ILE A 50 6.83 -1.14 5.91
N PHE A 51 5.62 -1.55 5.50
CA PHE A 51 4.64 -0.66 4.89
C PHE A 51 3.91 0.22 5.91
N GLN A 52 3.89 -0.14 7.19
CA GLN A 52 3.32 0.70 8.26
C GLN A 52 4.38 1.62 8.89
N ALA A 53 5.64 1.45 8.52
CA ALA A 53 6.74 2.18 9.10
C ALA A 53 6.71 3.66 8.71
N SER A 54 7.10 4.53 9.64
CA SER A 54 7.16 5.98 9.44
C SER A 54 8.56 6.53 9.68
N ASN A 55 8.78 7.77 9.24
CA ASN A 55 9.98 8.50 9.63
C ASN A 55 9.86 8.86 11.12
N GLY A 56 10.62 8.17 11.97
CA GLY A 56 10.80 8.58 13.36
C GLY A 56 11.56 9.91 13.49
N PRO A 57 11.88 10.36 14.72
CA PRO A 57 12.48 11.68 14.96
C PRO A 57 13.88 11.86 14.35
N TYR A 58 14.67 10.77 14.25
CA TYR A 58 16.04 10.81 13.74
C TYR A 58 16.30 9.72 12.69
N PRO A 59 15.71 9.84 11.48
CA PRO A 59 15.84 8.82 10.46
C PRO A 59 17.14 9.00 9.68
N SER A 60 17.85 7.90 9.43
CA SER A 60 19.01 7.91 8.54
C SER A 60 18.58 8.25 7.11
N TYR A 61 19.52 8.74 6.29
CA TYR A 61 19.23 9.04 4.89
C TYR A 61 18.68 7.80 4.15
N ALA A 62 19.33 6.65 4.33
CA ALA A 62 18.88 5.38 3.76
C ALA A 62 17.45 5.00 4.20
N TRP A 63 17.10 5.24 5.47
CA TRP A 63 15.74 4.97 5.95
C TRP A 63 14.71 5.89 5.30
N ARG A 64 15.02 7.19 5.16
CA ARG A 64 14.13 8.12 4.44
C ARG A 64 13.86 7.66 3.02
N SER A 65 14.90 7.19 2.31
CA SER A 65 14.76 6.66 0.95
C SER A 65 13.92 5.37 0.91
N ILE A 66 14.04 4.49 1.91
CA ILE A 66 13.20 3.30 2.05
C ILE A 66 11.74 3.69 2.30
N CYS A 67 11.47 4.62 3.21
CA CYS A 67 10.12 5.13 3.45
C CYS A 67 9.51 5.80 2.21
N GLN A 68 10.31 6.53 1.42
CA GLN A 68 9.83 7.10 0.17
C GLN A 68 9.45 6.00 -0.83
N ALA A 69 10.27 4.96 -0.95
CA ALA A 69 9.99 3.84 -1.83
C ALA A 69 8.80 2.99 -1.38
N THR A 70 8.55 2.85 -0.07
CA THR A 70 7.31 2.21 0.42
C THR A 70 6.06 2.95 -0.06
N GLU A 71 6.08 4.29 -0.11
CA GLU A 71 4.95 5.07 -0.61
C GLU A 71 4.73 4.89 -2.11
N VAL A 72 5.81 4.78 -2.90
CA VAL A 72 5.72 4.49 -4.33
C VAL A 72 5.10 3.10 -4.56
N ILE A 73 5.56 2.09 -3.82
CA ILE A 73 5.00 0.73 -3.91
C ILE A 73 3.52 0.74 -3.54
N LYS A 74 3.14 1.36 -2.42
CA LYS A 74 1.73 1.42 -1.99
C LYS A 74 0.84 2.03 -3.06
N ARG A 75 1.24 3.16 -3.64
CA ARG A 75 0.47 3.85 -4.70
C ARG A 75 0.32 3.02 -5.97
N GLY A 76 1.34 2.23 -6.32
CA GLY A 76 1.35 1.37 -7.50
C GLY A 76 0.78 -0.03 -7.29
N SER A 77 0.44 -0.40 -6.06
CA SER A 77 0.00 -1.75 -5.71
C SER A 77 -1.46 -1.75 -5.27
N CYS A 78 -2.15 -2.85 -5.58
CA CYS A 78 -3.50 -3.13 -5.11
C CYS A 78 -3.51 -4.52 -4.46
N TRP A 79 -4.18 -4.64 -3.32
CA TRP A 79 -4.38 -5.90 -2.62
C TRP A 79 -5.17 -6.88 -3.49
N ASN A 80 -4.73 -8.13 -3.48
CA ASN A 80 -5.56 -9.25 -3.91
C ASN A 80 -6.34 -9.76 -2.69
N VAL A 81 -7.66 -9.65 -2.71
CA VAL A 81 -8.49 -9.95 -1.55
C VAL A 81 -8.62 -11.47 -1.37
N GLY A 82 -8.03 -11.99 -0.30
CA GLY A 82 -8.29 -13.35 0.20
C GLY A 82 -9.43 -13.36 1.22
N ASN A 83 -9.09 -13.43 2.52
CA ASN A 83 -10.07 -13.39 3.62
C ASN A 83 -10.40 -11.96 4.11
N GLY A 84 -9.67 -10.94 3.64
CA GLY A 84 -9.90 -9.53 3.95
C GLY A 84 -9.56 -9.08 5.39
N GLN A 85 -9.00 -9.93 6.25
CA GLN A 85 -8.77 -9.62 7.67
C GLN A 85 -7.72 -8.52 7.87
N ASP A 86 -6.69 -8.52 7.04
CA ASP A 86 -5.60 -7.55 7.11
C ASP A 86 -5.85 -6.30 6.25
N ILE A 87 -6.95 -6.24 5.51
CA ILE A 87 -7.22 -5.17 4.55
C ILE A 87 -8.24 -4.20 5.13
N SER A 88 -7.84 -2.93 5.28
CA SER A 88 -8.72 -1.84 5.67
C SER A 88 -9.49 -1.30 4.47
N ILE A 89 -10.80 -1.19 4.61
CA ILE A 89 -11.70 -0.72 3.53
C ILE A 89 -11.30 0.69 3.06
N TRP A 90 -10.88 1.54 3.99
CA TRP A 90 -10.75 2.98 3.78
C TRP A 90 -9.30 3.45 3.56
N SER A 91 -8.31 2.70 4.06
CA SER A 91 -6.90 3.11 4.01
C SER A 91 -6.06 2.31 3.02
N ASP A 92 -6.50 1.11 2.63
CA ASP A 92 -5.76 0.25 1.71
C ASP A 92 -6.28 0.34 0.29
N ASN A 93 -5.39 0.12 -0.67
CA ASN A 93 -5.72 0.00 -2.08
C ASN A 93 -6.20 -1.43 -2.37
N TRP A 94 -7.50 -1.68 -2.47
CA TRP A 94 -8.05 -3.04 -2.63
C TRP A 94 -9.16 -3.17 -3.68
N VAL A 95 -9.52 -2.07 -4.37
CA VAL A 95 -10.57 -2.05 -5.40
C VAL A 95 -9.97 -1.70 -6.76
N PRO A 96 -9.56 -2.69 -7.59
CA PRO A 96 -8.82 -2.46 -8.83
C PRO A 96 -9.52 -1.55 -9.85
N GLN A 97 -10.86 -1.56 -9.86
CA GLN A 97 -11.69 -0.88 -10.86
C GLN A 97 -11.90 0.61 -10.56
N GLN A 98 -11.51 1.08 -9.38
CA GLN A 98 -11.69 2.48 -8.96
C GLN A 98 -10.41 3.29 -9.19
N ASN A 99 -10.56 4.57 -9.53
CA ASN A 99 -9.42 5.47 -9.71
C ASN A 99 -8.66 5.61 -8.38
N GLY A 100 -7.38 5.21 -8.37
CA GLY A 100 -6.57 5.19 -7.14
C GLY A 100 -6.83 3.99 -6.22
N PHE A 101 -7.51 2.94 -6.70
CA PHE A 101 -7.68 1.63 -6.06
C PHE A 101 -8.43 1.60 -4.72
N LYS A 102 -9.15 2.67 -4.36
CA LYS A 102 -9.78 2.82 -3.04
C LYS A 102 -11.16 3.45 -3.12
N ILE A 103 -11.97 3.22 -2.09
CA ILE A 103 -13.25 3.89 -1.90
C ILE A 103 -12.99 5.26 -1.28
N LEU A 104 -13.43 6.33 -1.93
CA LEU A 104 -13.15 7.71 -1.50
C LEU A 104 -14.10 8.22 -0.42
N THR A 105 -15.33 7.71 -0.38
CA THR A 105 -16.39 8.25 0.47
C THR A 105 -16.69 7.30 1.63
N ARG A 106 -16.38 7.73 2.86
CA ARG A 106 -16.80 7.03 4.08
C ARG A 106 -18.25 7.42 4.40
N PRO A 107 -19.20 6.48 4.47
CA PRO A 107 -20.56 6.80 4.85
C PRO A 107 -20.62 7.38 6.27
N ASN A 108 -21.37 8.47 6.46
CA ASN A 108 -21.68 9.00 7.78
C ASN A 108 -22.65 8.03 8.47
N GLY A 109 -22.17 7.18 9.38
CA GLY A 109 -23.04 6.19 10.03
C GLY A 109 -22.43 5.41 11.19
N VAL A 110 -23.31 4.96 12.09
CA VAL A 110 -23.04 4.32 13.40
C VAL A 110 -22.46 2.90 13.30
N ASN A 111 -22.66 2.21 12.17
CA ASN A 111 -22.11 0.87 11.96
C ASN A 111 -20.80 0.96 11.16
N ARG A 112 -19.67 1.11 11.85
CA ARG A 112 -18.35 1.20 11.21
C ARG A 112 -17.90 -0.20 10.77
N VAL A 113 -17.90 -0.42 9.46
CA VAL A 113 -17.21 -1.56 8.86
C VAL A 113 -15.85 -1.02 8.44
N ASP A 114 -14.79 -1.57 8.98
CA ASP A 114 -13.44 -1.07 8.77
C ASP A 114 -12.55 -2.07 8.03
N LYS A 115 -12.87 -3.37 8.08
CA LYS A 115 -12.13 -4.44 7.41
C LYS A 115 -12.90 -5.08 6.27
N VAL A 116 -12.18 -5.45 5.21
CA VAL A 116 -12.76 -6.11 4.03
C VAL A 116 -13.38 -7.46 4.39
N SER A 117 -12.85 -8.15 5.41
CA SER A 117 -13.40 -9.40 5.93
C SER A 117 -14.86 -9.29 6.36
N GLU A 118 -15.30 -8.13 6.83
CA GLU A 118 -16.69 -7.89 7.27
C GLU A 118 -17.65 -7.77 6.08
N LEU A 119 -17.14 -7.58 4.86
CA LEU A 119 -17.91 -7.59 3.62
C LEU A 119 -18.03 -8.99 3.00
N ILE A 120 -17.35 -9.99 3.57
CA ILE A 120 -17.30 -11.36 3.07
C ILE A 120 -18.11 -12.25 4.01
N GLU A 121 -18.93 -13.14 3.45
CA GLU A 121 -19.73 -14.10 4.19
C GLU A 121 -19.59 -15.53 3.63
N GLY A 122 -19.93 -16.52 4.46
CA GLY A 122 -20.05 -17.92 4.05
C GLY A 122 -18.74 -18.70 3.91
N GLN A 123 -18.91 -19.98 3.57
CA GLN A 123 -17.88 -20.93 3.16
C GLN A 123 -18.47 -21.72 1.96
N PRO A 124 -18.09 -21.46 0.71
CA PRO A 124 -16.97 -20.62 0.25
C PRO A 124 -17.21 -19.10 0.46
N PRO A 125 -16.12 -18.31 0.52
CA PRO A 125 -16.20 -16.87 0.71
C PRO A 125 -16.90 -16.20 -0.48
N LYS A 126 -17.97 -15.45 -0.18
CA LYS A 126 -18.71 -14.64 -1.15
C LYS A 126 -18.94 -13.24 -0.59
N TRP A 127 -19.06 -12.25 -1.46
CA TRP A 127 -19.38 -10.89 -1.05
C TRP A 127 -20.81 -10.82 -0.49
N ASN A 128 -20.99 -10.15 0.64
CA ASN A 128 -22.30 -9.83 1.18
C ASN A 128 -22.90 -8.66 0.37
N HIS A 129 -23.48 -9.01 -0.79
CA HIS A 129 -24.09 -8.04 -1.70
C HIS A 129 -25.21 -7.24 -1.03
N SER A 130 -25.97 -7.84 -0.12
CA SER A 130 -27.03 -7.15 0.62
C SER A 130 -26.47 -6.01 1.49
N LEU A 131 -25.38 -6.28 2.22
CA LEU A 131 -24.68 -5.29 3.03
C LEU A 131 -24.06 -4.20 2.15
N ILE A 132 -23.41 -4.59 1.05
CA ILE A 132 -22.76 -3.65 0.12
C ILE A 132 -23.80 -2.72 -0.50
N ASP A 133 -24.88 -3.27 -1.04
CA ASP A 133 -25.98 -2.52 -1.64
C ASP A 133 -26.60 -1.54 -0.64
N GLN A 134 -26.89 -1.99 0.58
CA GLN A 134 -27.49 -1.13 1.60
C GLN A 134 -26.59 0.08 1.95
N ARG A 135 -25.27 -0.12 1.93
CA ARG A 135 -24.29 0.87 2.38
C ARG A 135 -23.85 1.85 1.28
N TRP A 136 -23.80 1.39 0.04
CA TRP A 136 -23.23 2.15 -1.08
C TRP A 136 -24.25 2.57 -2.16
N LYS A 137 -25.55 2.24 -2.02
CA LYS A 137 -26.62 2.69 -2.95
C LYS A 137 -26.92 4.20 -2.98
N LEU A 138 -26.27 5.04 -2.16
CA LEU A 138 -26.53 6.49 -2.13
C LEU A 138 -25.71 7.31 -3.15
N TYR A 139 -24.97 6.67 -4.07
CA TYR A 139 -24.13 7.36 -5.05
C TYR A 139 -24.29 6.85 -6.49
N GLY A 140 -25.48 6.32 -6.82
CA GLY A 140 -25.90 6.04 -8.20
C GLY A 140 -26.56 7.25 -8.83
#